data_AF-A0A7C4E5B8-F1
#
_entry.id   AF-A0A7C4E5B8-F1
#
_cell.length_a   1.000
_cell.length_b   1.000
_cell.length_c   1.000
_cell.angle_alpha   90.00
_cell.angle_beta   90.00
_cell.angle_gamma   90.00
#
_symmetry.space_group_name_H-M   'P 1'
#
loop_
_entity.id
_entity.type
_entity.pdbx_description
1 polymer ?
#
loop_
_entity_poly.entity_id
_entity_poly.type
_entity_poly.pdbx_seq_one_letter_code
_entity_poly.pdbx_strand_id
1 'polypeptide(L)'
;MNLERKAAISLRKLWQAHDERDEGEGWTAAAELYSILGANSEQAARAGFLTFEAYLLADEAERWQDKDEEMEDFFYHKAMVLLQEARRTCNLETDSPAHTIRWWKAYRHGDERGVWKELIEEHKAVFSHLEEMEEYSRQCVEKLLEAVKKGHDKKDWKVTEEMLEEYFKIFLKAFK
;
A
#
# COMPACT_ATOMS: atom_id res chain seq x y z
N MET A 1 6.71 18.44 -12.27
CA MET A 1 6.57 17.00 -11.99
C MET A 1 5.10 16.64 -12.04
N ASN A 2 4.73 15.65 -12.85
CA ASN A 2 3.35 15.18 -12.96
C ASN A 2 2.92 14.42 -11.69
N LEU A 3 1.62 14.14 -11.53
CA LEU A 3 1.06 13.56 -10.30
C LEU A 3 1.52 12.11 -10.11
N GLU A 4 1.66 11.38 -11.21
CA GLU A 4 2.08 9.98 -11.24
C GLU A 4 3.48 9.83 -10.65
N ARG A 5 4.42 10.68 -11.06
CA ARG A 5 5.78 10.65 -10.51
C ARG A 5 5.85 11.10 -9.06
N LYS A 6 5.04 12.09 -8.67
CA LYS A 6 4.93 12.49 -7.26
C LYS A 6 4.48 11.31 -6.40
N ALA A 7 3.41 10.62 -6.81
CA ALA A 7 2.90 9.47 -6.10
C ALA A 7 3.93 8.33 -6.05
N ALA A 8 4.63 8.07 -7.16
CA ALA A 8 5.70 7.07 -7.21
C ALA A 8 6.82 7.37 -6.21
N ILE A 9 7.29 8.61 -6.15
CA ILE A 9 8.31 9.05 -5.20
C ILE A 9 7.81 8.89 -3.76
N SER A 10 6.58 9.30 -3.47
CA SER A 10 6.01 9.20 -2.12
C SER A 10 5.85 7.75 -1.66
N LEU A 11 5.35 6.83 -2.52
CA LEU A 11 5.26 5.41 -2.15
C LEU A 11 6.63 4.76 -1.98
N ARG A 12 7.60 5.07 -2.87
CA ARG A 12 8.98 4.61 -2.72
C ARG A 12 9.61 5.09 -1.41
N LYS A 13 9.42 6.37 -1.06
CA LYS A 13 9.91 6.96 0.19
C LYS A 13 9.27 6.32 1.40
N LEU A 14 7.96 6.03 1.35
CA LEU A 14 7.26 5.30 2.40
C LEU A 14 7.89 3.92 2.63
N TRP A 15 8.10 3.14 1.57
CA TRP A 15 8.76 1.83 1.67
C TRP A 15 10.20 1.94 2.21
N GLN A 16 10.98 2.88 1.70
CA GLN A 16 12.34 3.09 2.18
C GLN A 16 12.38 3.52 3.65
N ALA A 17 11.52 4.46 4.05
CA ALA A 17 11.43 4.95 5.42
C ALA A 17 10.96 3.85 6.38
N HIS A 18 10.08 2.96 5.93
CA HIS A 18 9.71 1.77 6.69
C HIS A 18 10.92 0.85 6.93
N ASP A 19 11.65 0.51 5.87
CA ASP A 19 12.85 -0.33 5.95
C ASP A 19 13.95 0.30 6.85
N GLU A 20 14.05 1.63 6.86
CA GLU A 20 15.02 2.41 7.65
C GLU A 20 14.52 2.78 9.05
N ARG A 21 13.23 2.51 9.36
CA ARG A 21 12.52 2.95 10.57
C ARG A 21 12.56 4.47 10.79
N ASP A 22 12.52 5.24 9.71
CA ASP A 22 12.35 6.70 9.76
C ASP A 22 10.84 7.05 9.82
N GLU A 23 10.31 7.15 11.04
CA GLU A 23 8.90 7.47 11.26
C GLU A 23 8.50 8.82 10.64
N GLY A 24 9.37 9.83 10.71
CA GLY A 24 9.08 11.17 10.24
C GLY A 24 8.94 11.24 8.71
N GLU A 25 9.89 10.64 7.99
CA GLU A 25 9.82 10.53 6.53
C GLU A 25 8.64 9.62 6.12
N GLY A 26 8.40 8.53 6.86
CA GLY A 26 7.30 7.60 6.63
C GLY A 26 5.92 8.25 6.70
N TRP A 27 5.63 8.97 7.78
CA TRP A 27 4.38 9.73 7.94
C TRP A 27 4.19 10.76 6.83
N THR A 28 5.26 11.50 6.51
CA THR A 28 5.24 12.55 5.49
C THR A 28 4.96 11.96 4.12
N ALA A 29 5.66 10.90 3.74
CA ALA A 29 5.51 10.23 2.46
C ALA A 29 4.10 9.63 2.29
N ALA A 30 3.55 9.01 3.34
CA ALA A 30 2.18 8.52 3.31
C ALA A 30 1.16 9.67 3.20
N ALA A 31 1.35 10.77 3.93
CA ALA A 31 0.48 11.95 3.83
C ALA A 31 0.50 12.58 2.44
N GLU A 32 1.65 12.62 1.77
CA GLU A 32 1.75 13.08 0.38
C GLU A 32 0.90 12.23 -0.57
N LEU A 33 0.87 10.90 -0.39
CA LEU A 33 0.00 10.03 -1.19
C LEU A 33 -1.47 10.39 -1.01
N TYR A 34 -1.97 10.51 0.22
CA TYR A 34 -3.37 10.88 0.45
C TYR A 34 -3.70 12.28 -0.08
N SER A 35 -2.75 13.22 -0.01
CA SER A 35 -2.93 14.55 -0.60
C SER A 35 -3.11 14.48 -2.12
N ILE A 36 -2.35 13.61 -2.81
CA ILE A 36 -2.50 13.36 -4.25
C ILE A 36 -3.86 12.73 -4.57
N LEU A 37 -4.39 11.91 -3.67
CA LEU A 37 -5.71 11.30 -3.77
C LEU A 37 -6.86 12.24 -3.38
N GLY A 38 -6.58 13.52 -3.10
CA GLY A 38 -7.59 14.56 -2.89
C GLY A 38 -7.89 14.91 -1.42
N ALA A 39 -7.16 14.34 -0.46
CA ALA A 39 -7.29 14.71 0.93
C ALA A 39 -6.77 16.14 1.20
N ASN A 40 -7.41 16.87 2.10
CA ASN A 40 -6.85 18.13 2.61
C ASN A 40 -5.66 17.86 3.56
N SER A 41 -4.91 18.89 3.93
CA SER A 41 -3.68 18.75 4.73
C SER A 41 -3.88 18.08 6.09
N GLU A 42 -5.01 18.33 6.78
CA GLU A 42 -5.31 17.71 8.07
C GLU A 42 -5.65 16.23 7.90
N GLN A 43 -6.50 15.90 6.93
CA GLN A 43 -6.86 14.53 6.59
C GLN A 43 -5.62 13.72 6.17
N ALA A 44 -4.80 14.28 5.28
CA ALA A 44 -3.59 13.67 4.78
C ALA A 44 -2.58 13.37 5.88
N ALA A 45 -2.33 14.34 6.79
CA ALA A 45 -1.42 14.14 7.90
C ALA A 45 -1.89 13.01 8.83
N ARG A 46 -3.19 12.98 9.15
CA ARG A 46 -3.77 11.93 10.00
C ARG A 46 -3.71 10.56 9.33
N ALA A 47 -4.07 10.47 8.05
CA ALA A 47 -4.03 9.22 7.30
C ALA A 47 -2.59 8.73 7.09
N GLY A 48 -1.63 9.65 6.91
CA GLY A 48 -0.21 9.33 6.81
C GLY A 48 0.34 8.69 8.08
N PHE A 49 0.04 9.28 9.24
CA PHE A 49 0.37 8.70 10.55
C PHE A 49 -0.21 7.28 10.70
N LEU A 50 -1.51 7.13 10.50
CA LEU A 50 -2.20 5.84 10.64
C LEU A 50 -1.65 4.76 9.69
N THR A 51 -1.30 5.14 8.47
CA THR A 51 -0.76 4.21 7.48
C THR A 51 0.62 3.70 7.89
N PHE A 52 1.51 4.57 8.35
CA PHE A 52 2.83 4.13 8.79
C PHE A 52 2.77 3.25 10.04
N GLU A 53 1.91 3.60 11.00
CA GLU A 53 1.66 2.75 12.17
C GLU A 53 1.17 1.35 11.77
N ALA A 54 0.38 1.23 10.69
CA ALA A 54 -0.04 -0.06 10.15
C ALA A 54 1.14 -0.87 9.58
N TYR A 55 2.11 -0.22 8.95
CA TYR A 55 3.35 -0.88 8.51
C TYR A 55 4.15 -1.40 9.72
N LEU A 56 4.30 -0.59 10.79
CA LEU A 56 4.99 -1.02 12.02
C LEU A 56 4.28 -2.20 12.70
N LEU A 57 2.95 -2.25 12.67
CA LEU A 57 2.17 -3.39 13.15
C LEU A 57 2.37 -4.64 12.26
N ALA A 58 2.54 -4.47 10.95
CA ALA A 58 2.87 -5.59 10.06
C ALA A 58 4.27 -6.16 10.34
N ASP A 59 5.22 -5.34 10.77
CA ASP A 59 6.52 -5.78 11.29
C ASP A 59 6.41 -6.51 12.63
N GLU A 60 5.47 -6.11 13.49
CA GLU A 60 5.20 -6.86 14.71
C GLU A 60 4.54 -8.21 14.39
N ALA A 61 3.62 -8.28 13.42
CA ALA A 61 3.01 -9.53 12.96
C ALA A 61 4.07 -10.53 12.47
N GLU A 62 5.06 -10.08 11.69
CA GLU A 62 6.18 -10.92 11.23
C GLU A 62 6.92 -11.62 12.38
N ARG A 63 7.03 -10.98 13.55
CA ARG A 63 7.73 -11.60 14.69
C ARG A 63 7.02 -12.85 15.20
N TRP A 64 5.73 -13.00 14.92
CA TRP A 64 4.88 -14.12 15.31
C TRP A 64 4.67 -15.14 14.19
N GLN A 65 5.13 -14.83 12.97
CA GLN A 65 5.11 -15.76 11.85
C GLN A 65 5.73 -17.11 12.23
N ASP A 66 5.02 -18.19 11.90
CA ASP A 66 5.36 -19.59 12.20
C ASP A 66 5.54 -19.92 13.71
N LYS A 67 5.20 -18.99 14.61
CA LYS A 67 5.29 -19.17 16.06
C LYS A 67 3.92 -19.19 16.73
N ASP A 68 3.06 -18.24 16.37
CA ASP A 68 1.74 -18.07 16.95
C ASP A 68 0.82 -17.36 15.93
N GLU A 69 -0.01 -18.15 15.24
CA GLU A 69 -0.92 -17.66 14.21
C GLU A 69 -1.96 -16.68 14.76
N GLU A 70 -2.44 -16.90 16.00
CA GLU A 70 -3.42 -16.01 16.62
C GLU A 70 -2.81 -14.62 16.87
N MET A 71 -1.56 -14.57 17.33
CA MET A 71 -0.83 -13.32 17.52
C MET A 71 -0.47 -12.63 16.20
N GLU A 72 -0.04 -13.38 15.20
CA GLU A 72 0.20 -12.85 13.84
C GLU A 72 -1.08 -12.19 13.29
N ASP A 73 -2.22 -12.89 13.35
CA ASP A 73 -3.51 -12.39 12.90
C ASP A 73 -4.01 -11.19 13.70
N PHE A 74 -3.74 -11.15 15.01
CA PHE A 74 -4.07 -10.02 15.86
C PHE A 74 -3.37 -8.73 15.39
N PHE A 75 -2.09 -8.79 15.06
CA PHE A 75 -1.34 -7.61 14.58
C PHE A 75 -1.76 -7.20 13.18
N TYR A 76 -1.98 -8.15 12.26
CA TYR A 76 -2.55 -7.84 10.95
C TYR A 76 -3.95 -7.22 11.05
N HIS A 77 -4.80 -7.72 11.94
CA HIS A 77 -6.12 -7.12 12.18
C HIS A 77 -6.03 -5.68 12.67
N LYS A 78 -5.11 -5.38 13.59
CA LYS A 78 -4.87 -4.00 14.02
C LYS A 78 -4.38 -3.11 12.88
N ALA A 79 -3.43 -3.59 12.07
CA ALA A 79 -2.96 -2.86 10.89
C ALA A 79 -4.11 -2.54 9.93
N MET A 80 -5.00 -3.51 9.67
CA MET A 80 -6.19 -3.34 8.84
C MET A 80 -7.09 -2.22 9.38
N VAL A 81 -7.37 -2.20 10.68
CA VAL A 81 -8.23 -1.17 11.30
C VAL A 81 -7.64 0.22 11.14
N LEU A 82 -6.31 0.38 11.29
CA LEU A 82 -5.65 1.67 11.07
C LEU A 82 -5.72 2.13 9.61
N LEU A 83 -5.50 1.22 8.67
CA LEU A 83 -5.64 1.50 7.24
C LEU A 83 -7.09 1.87 6.88
N GLN A 84 -8.09 1.18 7.43
CA GLN A 84 -9.50 1.55 7.25
C GLN A 84 -9.81 2.95 7.77
N GLU A 85 -9.28 3.31 8.94
CA GLU A 85 -9.45 4.65 9.50
C GLU A 85 -8.71 5.72 8.69
N ALA A 86 -7.53 5.42 8.16
CA ALA A 86 -6.78 6.31 7.27
C ALA A 86 -7.60 6.63 6.01
N ARG A 87 -8.15 5.60 5.37
CA ARG A 87 -8.99 5.76 4.18
C ARG A 87 -10.30 6.51 4.49
N ARG A 88 -10.98 6.15 5.59
CA ARG A 88 -12.18 6.84 6.06
C ARG A 88 -11.94 8.33 6.30
N THR A 89 -10.81 8.68 6.94
CA THR A 89 -10.41 10.08 7.20
C THR A 89 -10.33 10.89 5.91
N CYS A 90 -9.91 10.26 4.81
CA CYS A 90 -9.77 10.87 3.50
C CYS A 90 -10.99 10.72 2.58
N ASN A 91 -12.14 10.24 3.10
CA ASN A 91 -13.34 9.94 2.32
C ASN A 91 -13.09 8.94 1.16
N LEU A 92 -12.16 8.01 1.35
CA LEU A 92 -11.89 6.91 0.43
C LEU A 92 -12.67 5.66 0.84
N GLU A 93 -12.77 4.67 -0.04
CA GLU A 93 -13.37 3.38 0.29
C GLU A 93 -12.61 2.69 1.45
N THR A 94 -13.27 1.78 2.18
CA THR A 94 -12.72 1.12 3.37
C THR A 94 -12.58 -0.40 3.27
N ASP A 95 -12.77 -0.96 2.08
CA ASP A 95 -12.78 -2.40 1.83
C ASP A 95 -11.41 -2.91 1.37
N SER A 96 -10.62 -2.08 0.67
CA SER A 96 -9.26 -2.44 0.23
C SER A 96 -8.30 -2.84 1.36
N PRO A 97 -8.33 -2.25 2.57
CA PRO A 97 -7.38 -2.61 3.64
C PRO A 97 -7.42 -4.07 4.07
N ALA A 98 -8.60 -4.72 3.97
CA ALA A 98 -8.72 -6.13 4.30
C ALA A 98 -7.95 -7.01 3.29
N HIS A 99 -7.89 -6.59 2.03
CA HIS A 99 -7.07 -7.24 1.02
C HIS A 99 -5.59 -6.89 1.19
N THR A 100 -5.28 -5.65 1.58
CA THR A 100 -3.91 -5.22 1.88
C THR A 100 -3.22 -6.12 2.90
N ILE A 101 -3.84 -6.30 4.07
CA ILE A 101 -3.24 -7.13 5.12
C ILE A 101 -3.14 -8.62 4.72
N ARG A 102 -4.06 -9.11 3.88
CA ARG A 102 -4.04 -10.50 3.40
C ARG A 102 -2.90 -10.73 2.42
N TRP A 103 -2.65 -9.83 1.47
CA TRP A 103 -1.51 -9.99 0.58
C TRP A 103 -0.19 -9.74 1.29
N TRP A 104 -0.13 -8.86 2.31
CA TRP A 104 1.06 -8.72 3.16
C TRP A 104 1.40 -10.03 3.88
N LYS A 105 0.40 -10.67 4.50
CA LYS A 105 0.59 -11.99 5.12
C LYS A 105 1.03 -13.03 4.08
N ALA A 106 0.31 -13.13 2.95
CA ALA A 106 0.65 -14.08 1.88
C ALA A 106 2.08 -13.89 1.35
N TYR A 107 2.54 -12.64 1.20
CA TYR A 107 3.89 -12.33 0.74
C TYR A 107 4.95 -12.86 1.70
N ARG A 108 4.79 -12.63 3.02
CA ARG A 108 5.73 -13.13 4.04
C ARG A 108 5.74 -14.65 4.14
N HIS A 109 4.61 -15.30 3.87
CA HIS A 109 4.49 -16.76 3.82
C HIS A 109 4.92 -17.39 2.48
N GLY A 110 5.32 -16.58 1.50
CA GLY A 110 5.73 -17.07 0.17
C GLY A 110 4.59 -17.60 -0.69
N ASP A 111 3.33 -17.26 -0.39
CA ASP A 111 2.17 -17.62 -1.19
C ASP A 111 1.94 -16.62 -2.35
N GLU A 112 2.66 -16.83 -3.44
CA GLU A 112 2.57 -15.97 -4.63
C GLU A 112 1.14 -15.89 -5.21
N ARG A 113 0.35 -16.98 -5.13
CA ARG A 113 -1.02 -16.98 -5.63
C ARG A 113 -1.94 -16.15 -4.74
N GLY A 114 -1.76 -16.27 -3.43
CA GLY A 114 -2.44 -15.44 -2.44
C GLY A 114 -2.13 -13.96 -2.64
N VAL A 115 -0.86 -13.61 -2.84
CA VAL A 115 -0.42 -12.23 -3.15
C VAL A 115 -1.15 -11.70 -4.39
N TRP A 116 -1.11 -12.43 -5.49
CA TRP A 116 -1.71 -11.99 -6.75
C TRP A 116 -3.22 -11.80 -6.63
N LYS A 117 -3.91 -12.77 -6.02
CA LYS A 117 -5.35 -12.73 -5.82
C LYS A 117 -5.76 -11.53 -4.98
N GLU A 118 -5.16 -11.36 -3.81
CA GLU A 118 -5.57 -10.31 -2.87
C GLU A 118 -5.18 -8.92 -3.37
N LEU A 119 -4.06 -8.76 -4.10
CA LEU A 119 -3.76 -7.49 -4.78
C LEU A 119 -4.80 -7.13 -5.86
N ILE A 120 -5.31 -8.09 -6.62
CA ILE A 120 -6.39 -7.83 -7.60
C ILE A 120 -7.63 -7.33 -6.86
N GLU A 121 -8.04 -8.01 -5.80
CA GLU A 121 -9.24 -7.65 -5.05
C GLU A 121 -9.09 -6.30 -4.32
N GLU A 122 -7.90 -5.98 -3.82
CA GLU A 122 -7.57 -4.64 -3.29
C GLU A 122 -7.89 -3.55 -4.32
N HIS A 123 -7.39 -3.71 -5.54
CA HIS A 123 -7.62 -2.73 -6.60
C HIS A 123 -9.06 -2.70 -7.08
N LYS A 124 -9.75 -3.84 -7.15
CA LYS A 124 -11.18 -3.88 -7.50
C LYS A 124 -12.02 -3.12 -6.48
N ALA A 125 -11.70 -3.21 -5.19
CA ALA A 125 -12.38 -2.42 -4.17
C ALA A 125 -12.24 -0.91 -4.44
N VAL A 126 -11.03 -0.46 -4.78
CA VAL A 126 -10.74 0.93 -5.14
C VAL A 126 -11.47 1.35 -6.44
N PHE A 127 -11.48 0.49 -7.45
CA PHE A 127 -12.03 0.78 -8.79
C PHE A 127 -13.48 0.32 -8.98
N SER A 128 -14.19 0.01 -7.89
CA SER A 128 -15.53 -0.61 -7.92
C SER A 128 -16.60 0.18 -8.68
N HIS A 129 -16.33 1.44 -9.00
CA HIS A 129 -17.18 2.32 -9.79
C HIS A 129 -16.98 2.18 -11.31
N LEU A 130 -15.98 1.44 -11.78
CA LEU A 130 -15.65 1.28 -13.20
C LEU A 130 -16.10 -0.07 -13.75
N GLU A 131 -16.60 -0.08 -15.00
CA GLU A 131 -16.87 -1.32 -15.74
C GLU A 131 -15.59 -2.10 -16.07
N GLU A 132 -14.50 -1.38 -16.37
CA GLU A 132 -13.19 -1.93 -16.74
C GLU A 132 -12.33 -2.27 -15.50
N MET A 133 -12.91 -2.34 -14.30
CA MET A 133 -12.15 -2.49 -13.05
C MET A 133 -11.20 -3.68 -13.06
N GLU A 134 -11.61 -4.82 -13.63
CA GLU A 134 -10.78 -6.03 -13.63
C GLU A 134 -9.50 -5.85 -14.47
N GLU A 135 -9.59 -5.13 -15.58
CA GLU A 135 -8.45 -4.86 -16.45
C GLU A 135 -7.46 -3.89 -15.78
N TYR A 136 -7.97 -2.79 -15.22
CA TYR A 136 -7.13 -1.84 -14.47
C TYR A 136 -6.46 -2.49 -13.26
N SER A 137 -7.19 -3.31 -12.50
CA SER A 137 -6.63 -4.04 -11.37
C SER A 137 -5.47 -4.93 -11.79
N ARG A 138 -5.62 -5.72 -12.86
CA ARG A 138 -4.55 -6.61 -13.35
C ARG A 138 -3.29 -5.84 -13.77
N GLN A 139 -3.45 -4.77 -14.54
CA GLN A 139 -2.33 -3.93 -14.97
C GLN A 139 -1.61 -3.28 -13.77
N CYS A 140 -2.37 -2.84 -12.76
CA CYS A 140 -1.80 -2.32 -11.52
C CYS A 140 -1.01 -3.39 -10.75
N VAL A 141 -1.55 -4.61 -10.60
CA VAL A 141 -0.87 -5.72 -9.90
C VAL A 141 0.45 -6.08 -10.58
N GLU A 142 0.47 -6.17 -11.91
CA GLU A 142 1.70 -6.45 -12.68
C GLU A 142 2.81 -5.46 -12.34
N LYS A 143 2.50 -4.16 -12.38
CA LYS A 143 3.48 -3.10 -12.12
C LYS A 143 3.89 -3.00 -10.66
N LEU A 144 2.95 -3.18 -9.74
CA LEU A 144 3.24 -3.14 -8.32
C LEU A 144 4.16 -4.30 -7.91
N LEU A 145 3.93 -5.51 -8.43
CA LEU A 145 4.79 -6.66 -8.13
C LEU A 145 6.18 -6.55 -8.76
N GLU A 146 6.30 -5.93 -9.94
CA GLU A 146 7.59 -5.56 -10.50
C GLU A 146 8.34 -4.58 -9.57
N ALA A 147 7.64 -3.57 -9.03
CA ALA A 147 8.23 -2.61 -8.10
C ALA A 147 8.67 -3.27 -6.79
N VAL A 148 7.83 -4.11 -6.17
CA VAL A 148 8.15 -4.83 -4.92
C VAL A 148 9.42 -5.68 -5.08
N LYS A 149 9.52 -6.46 -6.16
CA LYS A 149 10.71 -7.30 -6.48
C LYS A 149 11.99 -6.50 -6.72
N LYS A 150 11.91 -5.20 -6.98
CA LYS A 150 13.08 -4.33 -7.20
C LYS A 150 13.43 -3.55 -5.94
N GLY A 151 12.43 -3.06 -5.23
CA GLY A 151 12.59 -2.27 -4.01
C GLY A 151 13.03 -3.14 -2.85
N HIS A 152 12.18 -4.06 -2.42
CA HIS A 152 12.45 -4.86 -1.22
C HIS A 152 13.53 -5.92 -1.44
N ASP A 153 13.52 -6.62 -2.58
CA ASP A 153 14.46 -7.73 -2.79
C ASP A 153 15.85 -7.27 -3.25
N LYS A 154 15.94 -6.15 -3.97
CA LYS A 154 17.19 -5.69 -4.62
C LYS A 154 17.66 -4.31 -4.18
N LYS A 155 16.85 -3.56 -3.42
CA LYS A 155 17.12 -2.18 -3.00
C LYS A 155 17.44 -1.25 -4.18
N ASP A 156 16.90 -1.55 -5.37
CA ASP A 156 17.07 -0.73 -6.56
C ASP A 156 15.96 0.33 -6.61
N TRP A 157 16.12 1.35 -5.77
CA TRP A 157 15.12 2.40 -5.60
C TRP A 157 14.86 3.22 -6.87
N LYS A 158 15.84 3.30 -7.77
CA LYS A 158 15.67 4.00 -9.05
C LYS A 158 14.71 3.24 -9.96
N VAL A 159 14.95 1.95 -10.19
CA VAL A 159 14.05 1.13 -11.01
C VAL A 159 12.69 0.99 -10.34
N THR A 160 12.66 0.92 -9.00
CA THR A 160 11.41 0.91 -8.23
C THR A 160 10.56 2.16 -8.50
N GLU A 161 11.18 3.35 -8.51
CA GLU A 161 10.47 4.61 -8.85
C GLU A 161 9.87 4.56 -10.26
N GLU A 162 10.62 4.07 -11.25
CA GLU A 162 10.15 3.97 -12.64
C GLU A 162 8.94 3.03 -12.76
N MET A 163 8.97 1.87 -12.10
CA MET A 163 7.84 0.92 -12.08
C MET A 163 6.62 1.49 -11.32
N LEU A 164 6.87 2.19 -10.20
CA LEU A 164 5.81 2.87 -9.47
C LEU A 164 5.19 4.02 -10.27
N GLU A 165 5.97 4.72 -11.11
CA GLU A 165 5.43 5.75 -12.00
C GLU A 165 4.50 5.14 -13.06
N GLU A 166 4.85 3.97 -13.62
CA GLU A 166 3.98 3.21 -14.51
C GLU A 166 2.70 2.73 -13.81
N TYR A 167 2.85 2.19 -12.60
CA TYR A 167 1.72 1.82 -11.74
C TYR A 167 0.78 3.00 -11.51
N PHE A 168 1.29 4.18 -11.13
CA PHE A 168 0.45 5.34 -10.85
C PHE A 168 -0.16 5.98 -12.11
N LYS A 169 0.43 5.80 -13.30
CA LYS A 169 -0.23 6.17 -14.58
C LYS A 169 -1.53 5.39 -14.78
N ILE A 170 -1.54 4.11 -14.42
CA ILE A 170 -2.73 3.24 -14.51
C ILE A 170 -3.68 3.58 -13.37
N PHE A 171 -3.19 3.56 -12.13
CA PHE A 171 -3.99 3.77 -10.93
C PHE A 171 -4.72 5.12 -10.96
N LEU A 172 -4.02 6.24 -11.20
CA LEU A 172 -4.64 7.57 -11.19
C LEU A 172 -5.56 7.83 -12.39
N LYS A 173 -5.46 7.03 -13.44
CA LYS A 173 -6.42 7.04 -14.54
C LYS A 173 -7.72 6.35 -14.13
N ALA A 174 -7.64 5.24 -13.39
CA ALA A 174 -8.79 4.46 -12.94
C ALA A 174 -9.41 4.96 -11.61
N PHE A 175 -8.67 5.76 -10.85
CA PHE A 175 -9.12 6.27 -9.56
C PHE A 175 -10.07 7.48 -9.66
N LYS A 176 -10.02 8.22 -10.78
CA LYS A 176 -10.81 9.44 -11.01
C LYS A 176 -12.17 9.13 -11.61
#